data_AF-T0LTQ5-F1
#
_entry.id   AF-T0LTQ5-F1
#
_cell.length_a   1.000
_cell.length_b   1.000
_cell.length_c   1.000
_cell.angle_alpha   90.00
_cell.angle_beta   90.00
_cell.angle_gamma   90.00
#
_symmetry.space_group_name_H-M   'P 1'
#
loop_
_entity.id
_entity.type
_entity.pdbx_description
1 polymer ?
#
loop_
_entity_poly.entity_id
_entity_poly.type
_entity_poly.pdbx_seq_one_letter_code
_entity_poly.pdbx_strand_id
1 'polypeptide(L)' 'MKASEISIFDGVPDFRDFELYPHQEEAIRIVEQGSSVMVSVPTASGKSLIAYYSIYRTIKRGSKAIYIAPLKALGQGKI' A
#
# COMPACT_ATOMS: atom_id res chain seq x y z
N MET A 1 4.85 -10.33 -8.09
CA MET A 1 3.50 -10.58 -7.50
C MET A 1 2.46 -9.84 -8.31
N LYS A 2 1.37 -10.49 -8.74
CA LYS A 2 0.26 -9.77 -9.40
C LYS A 2 -0.61 -9.05 -8.39
N ALA A 3 -1.20 -7.92 -8.78
CA ALA A 3 -2.14 -7.19 -7.94
C ALA A 3 -3.36 -8.04 -7.53
N SER A 4 -3.81 -8.97 -8.38
CA SER A 4 -4.86 -9.93 -8.05
C SER A 4 -4.53 -10.87 -6.87
N GLU A 5 -3.27 -10.98 -6.48
CA GLU A 5 -2.82 -11.78 -5.32
C GLU A 5 -2.84 -10.97 -4.01
N ILE A 6 -3.19 -9.68 -4.05
CA ILE A 6 -3.18 -8.81 -2.88
C ILE A 6 -4.62 -8.40 -2.54
N SER A 7 -5.02 -8.68 -1.31
CA SER A 7 -6.40 -8.50 -0.82
C SER A 7 -6.92 -7.05 -0.85
N ILE A 8 -6.06 -6.05 -1.06
CA ILE A 8 -6.50 -4.66 -1.24
C ILE A 8 -7.18 -4.44 -2.60
N PHE A 9 -6.92 -5.30 -3.59
CA PHE A 9 -7.51 -5.23 -4.93
C PHE A 9 -8.71 -6.16 -5.09
N ASP A 10 -9.16 -6.83 -4.03
CA ASP A 10 -10.36 -7.68 -4.06
C ASP A 10 -11.57 -6.88 -4.56
N GLY A 11 -12.18 -7.34 -5.65
CA GLY A 11 -13.33 -6.68 -6.27
C GLY A 11 -12.99 -5.51 -7.19
N VAL A 12 -11.70 -5.22 -7.45
CA VAL A 12 -11.28 -4.17 -8.38
C VAL A 12 -10.94 -4.79 -9.75
N PRO A 13 -11.76 -4.59 -10.80
CA PRO A 13 -11.58 -5.29 -12.08
C PRO A 13 -10.37 -4.82 -12.88
N ASP A 14 -10.10 -3.51 -12.93
CA ASP A 14 -9.13 -2.92 -13.87
C ASP A 14 -7.66 -3.11 -13.47
N PHE A 15 -7.38 -3.56 -12.24
CA PHE A 15 -6.01 -3.68 -11.73
C PHE A 15 -5.50 -5.13 -11.67
N ARG A 16 -6.30 -6.14 -12.05
CA ARG A 16 -5.93 -7.56 -11.84
C ARG A 16 -4.67 -8.01 -12.58
N ASP A 17 -4.42 -7.41 -13.74
CA ASP A 17 -3.26 -7.71 -14.58
C ASP A 17 -2.04 -6.82 -14.28
N PHE A 18 -2.15 -5.91 -13.32
CA PHE A 18 -1.04 -5.07 -12.91
C PHE A 18 0.00 -5.88 -12.13
N GLU A 19 1.25 -5.88 -12.60
CA GLU A 19 2.38 -6.42 -11.85
C GLU A 19 2.94 -5.36 -10.91
N LEU A 20 3.15 -5.75 -9.65
CA LEU A 20 3.81 -4.87 -8.69
C LEU A 20 5.28 -4.67 -9.06
N TYR A 21 5.78 -3.48 -8.73
CA TYR A 21 7.22 -3.27 -8.72
C TYR A 21 7.89 -4.15 -7.65
N PRO A 22 9.13 -4.62 -7.86
CA PRO A 22 9.83 -5.48 -6.90
C PRO A 22 9.88 -4.92 -5.48
N HIS A 23 10.12 -3.62 -5.34
CA HIS A 23 10.17 -2.96 -4.03
C HIS A 23 8.80 -2.87 -3.33
N GLN A 24 7.68 -2.92 -4.08
CA GLN A 24 6.34 -2.97 -3.50
C GLN A 24 6.06 -4.36 -2.94
N GLU A 25 6.38 -5.40 -3.72
CA GLU A 25 6.23 -6.79 -3.31
C GLU A 25 7.06 -7.09 -2.06
N GLU A 26 8.33 -6.69 -2.03
CA GLU A 26 9.19 -6.88 -0.88
C GLU A 26 8.63 -6.20 0.38
N ALA A 27 8.24 -4.93 0.27
CA ALA A 27 7.67 -4.19 1.40
C ALA A 27 6.35 -4.81 1.90
N ILE A 28 5.49 -5.27 0.99
CA ILE A 28 4.24 -5.96 1.33
C ILE A 28 4.51 -7.26 2.09
N ARG A 29 5.49 -8.07 1.66
CA ARG A 29 5.88 -9.29 2.37
C ARG A 29 6.40 -9.01 3.79
N ILE A 30 7.23 -7.98 3.96
CA ILE A 30 7.73 -7.55 5.28
C ILE A 30 6.57 -7.11 6.18
N VAL A 31 5.66 -6.29 5.63
CA VAL A 31 4.46 -5.86 6.35
C VAL A 31 3.63 -7.07 6.75
N GLU A 32 3.43 -8.06 5.88
CA GLU A 32 2.66 -9.28 6.18
C GLU A 32 3.23 -10.13 7.31
N GLN A 33 4.54 -10.12 7.50
CA GLN A 33 5.21 -10.76 8.63
C GLN A 33 4.98 -10.00 9.96
N GLY A 34 4.37 -8.82 9.91
CA GLY A 34 4.13 -7.97 11.09
C GLY A 34 5.30 -7.05 11.42
N SER A 35 6.29 -6.96 10.54
CA SER A 35 7.46 -6.10 10.72
C SER A 35 7.23 -4.69 10.18
N SER A 36 7.97 -3.72 10.72
CA SER A 36 8.01 -2.35 10.19
C SER A 36 8.95 -2.27 8.98
N VAL A 37 8.62 -1.38 8.03
CA VAL A 37 9.42 -1.18 6.79
C VAL A 37 9.68 0.30 6.56
N MET A 38 10.90 0.63 6.14
CA MET A 38 11.27 1.96 5.62
C MET A 38 11.53 1.83 4.13
N VAL A 39 10.81 2.61 3.32
CA VAL A 39 10.91 2.54 1.85
C VAL A 39 11.49 3.85 1.33
N SER A 40 12.63 3.77 0.66
CA SER A 40 13.29 4.89 0.00
C SER A 40 13.35 4.63 -1.51
N VAL A 41 12.41 5.21 -2.25
CA VAL A 41 12.30 5.10 -3.72
C VAL A 41 11.84 6.43 -4.32
N PRO A 42 12.11 6.69 -5.62
CA PRO A 42 11.61 7.89 -6.30
C PRO A 42 10.08 8.06 -6.19
N THR A 43 9.60 9.30 -6.22
CA THR A 43 8.18 9.63 -6.00
C THR A 43 7.23 8.94 -6.99
N ALA A 44 7.64 8.78 -8.24
CA ALA A 44 6.85 8.15 -9.30
C ALA A 44 6.79 6.61 -9.20
N SER A 45 7.51 5.99 -8.27
CA SER A 45 7.58 4.53 -8.11
C SER A 45 6.40 3.93 -7.32
N GLY A 46 5.36 4.70 -7.01
CA GLY A 46 4.15 4.15 -6.40
C GLY A 46 4.29 3.68 -4.95
N LYS A 47 5.20 4.27 -4.17
CA LYS A 47 5.37 4.00 -2.71
C LYS A 47 4.08 4.14 -1.89
N SER A 48 3.12 4.96 -2.35
CA SER A 48 1.82 5.12 -1.67
C SER A 48 1.03 3.81 -1.60
N LEU A 49 1.18 2.90 -2.56
CA LEU A 49 0.52 1.59 -2.53
C LEU A 49 0.91 0.79 -1.27
N ILE A 50 2.18 0.84 -0.88
CA ILE A 50 2.70 0.15 0.31
C ILE A 50 2.04 0.72 1.57
N ALA A 51 1.88 2.04 1.65
CA ALA A 51 1.21 2.71 2.75
C ALA A 51 -0.28 2.33 2.82
N TYR A 52 -0.99 2.36 1.69
CA TYR A 52 -2.41 1.97 1.62
C TYR A 52 -2.62 0.51 1.99
N TYR A 53 -1.75 -0.39 1.53
CA TYR A 53 -1.77 -1.79 1.93
C TYR A 53 -1.62 -1.97 3.44
N SER A 54 -0.66 -1.26 4.04
CA SER A 54 -0.42 -1.29 5.49
C SER A 54 -1.66 -0.82 6.28
N ILE A 55 -2.32 0.24 5.81
CA ILE A 55 -3.57 0.75 6.38
C ILE A 55 -4.69 -0.30 6.25
N TYR A 56 -4.90 -0.84 5.05
CA TYR A 56 -5.91 -1.87 4.76
C TYR A 56 -5.76 -3.07 5.71
N ARG A 57 -4.55 -3.62 5.80
CA ARG A 57 -4.24 -4.76 6.67
C ARG A 57 -4.51 -4.46 8.13
N THR A 58 -4.16 -3.25 8.59
CA THR A 58 -4.39 -2.80 9.96
C THR A 58 -5.88 -2.73 10.28
N ILE A 59 -6.68 -2.16 9.38
CA ILE A 59 -8.15 -2.06 9.53
C ILE A 59 -8.79 -3.46 9.49
N LYS A 60 -8.36 -4.35 8.58
CA LYS A 60 -8.84 -5.74 8.51
C LYS A 60 -8.58 -6.54 9.79
N ARG A 61 -7.58 -6.16 10.57
CA ARG A 61 -7.28 -6.72 11.90
C ARG A 61 -8.04 -6.06 13.04
N GLY A 62 -9.00 -5.17 12.75
CA GLY A 62 -9.76 -4.44 13.77
C GLY A 62 -8.95 -3.37 14.51
N SER A 63 -7.79 -2.97 13.97
CA SER A 63 -6.90 -1.97 14.56
C SER A 63 -7.01 -0.63 13.84
N LYS A 64 -6.36 0.41 14.40
CA LYS A 64 -6.35 1.76 13.83
C LYS A 64 -5.02 2.05 13.14
N ALA A 65 -5.07 2.72 11.99
CA ALA A 65 -3.89 3.19 11.26
C ALA A 65 -3.86 4.73 11.24
N ILE A 66 -2.66 5.30 11.31
CA ILE A 66 -2.43 6.74 11.20
C ILE A 66 -1.59 6.99 9.95
N TYR A 67 -2.11 7.79 9.02
CA TYR A 67 -1.38 8.23 7.84
C TYR A 67 -0.96 9.69 8.01
N ILE A 68 0.35 9.92 8.08
CA ILE A 68 0.93 11.26 8.26
C ILE A 68 1.45 11.76 6.91
N ALA A 69 0.95 12.91 6.46
CA ALA A 69 1.39 13.60 5.26
C ALA A 69 1.88 15.02 5.59
N PRO A 70 2.86 15.57 4.87
CA PRO A 70 3.52 16.83 5.23
C PRO A 70 2.64 18.09 5.09
N LEU A 71 1.56 18.08 4.29
CA LEU A 71 0.66 19.22 4.11
C LEU A 71 -0.82 18.79 4.05
N LYS A 72 -1.72 19.54 4.71
CA LYS A 72 -3.18 19.30 4.69
C LYS A 72 -3.78 19.31 3.27
N ALA A 73 -3.21 20.07 2.34
CA ALA A 73 -3.72 20.23 0.97
C ALA A 73 -3.52 18.99 0.07
N LEU A 74 -2.55 18.11 0.38
CA LEU A 74 -2.26 16.93 -0.44
C LEU A 74 -3.22 15.75 -0.18
N GLY A 75 -4.00 15.79 0.91
CA GLY A 75 -5.00 14.77 1.22
C GLY A 75 -6.36 14.98 0.55
N GLN A 76 -6.64 16.18 0.03
CA GLN A 76 -7.95 16.52 -0.56
C GLN A 76 -8.09 16.12 -2.02
N GLY A 77 -6.99 15.75 -2.70
CA GLY A 77 -7.00 15.45 -4.13
C GLY A 77 -7.12 13.97 -4.51
N LYS A 78 -7.29 13.05 -3.54
CA LYS A 78 -7.38 11.60 -3.80
C LYS A 78 -8.23 10.89 -2.74
N ILE A 79 -9.54 11.07 -2.80
CA ILE A 79 -10.54 10.05 -2.43
C ILE A 79 -11.59 10.04 -3.53
#